data_AF-A0A2U9STL7-F1
#
_entry.id   AF-A0A2U9STL7-F1
#
_cell.length_a   1.000
_cell.length_b   1.000
_cell.length_c   1.000
_cell.angle_alpha   90.00
_cell.angle_beta   90.00
_cell.angle_gamma   90.00
#
_symmetry.space_group_name_H-M   'P 1'
#
loop_
_entity.id
_entity.type
_entity.pdbx_description
1 polymer ?
#
loop_
_entity_poly.entity_id
_entity_poly.type
_entity_poly.pdbx_seq_one_letter_code
_entity_poly.pdbx_strand_id
1 'polypeptide(L)'
;MQGLLTQYEAAKHPRVSLLMFVAGCRSDAAVFSCKAIREADVKHVLDRAVESALHQLTTSAETPAFEKFIRSRVLVAERALEKRLRRATSHGEAGSAALHEVRIAGKRLRYLLEFFSPVLDIGRRETIKRLKATQDELGELNDVVASEALLQEYGPQFGQREMVDAAVSYLHDQKKRRVHRAYETLRRSR
;
A
#
# COMPACT_ATOMS: atom_id res chain seq x y z
N MET A 1 32.58 -28.96 -17.27
CA MET A 1 33.02 -27.62 -17.73
C MET A 1 31.95 -26.78 -18.41
N GLN A 2 30.89 -27.35 -19.00
CA GLN A 2 29.82 -26.56 -19.65
C GLN A 2 28.96 -25.71 -18.70
N GLY A 3 28.68 -26.15 -17.47
CA GLY A 3 27.83 -25.41 -16.51
C GLY A 3 28.46 -24.13 -15.92
N LEU A 4 29.79 -24.04 -15.86
CA LEU A 4 30.51 -22.83 -15.40
C LEU A 4 30.57 -21.74 -16.48
N LEU A 5 30.64 -22.14 -17.76
CA LEU A 5 30.60 -21.22 -18.89
C LEU A 5 29.23 -20.56 -19.06
N THR A 6 28.13 -21.28 -18.76
CA THR A 6 26.76 -20.74 -18.83
C THR A 6 26.51 -19.68 -17.75
N GLN A 7 27.06 -19.85 -16.54
CA GLN A 7 27.02 -18.83 -15.49
C GLN A 7 27.89 -17.61 -15.83
N TYR A 8 29.02 -17.83 -16.52
CA TYR A 8 29.95 -16.78 -16.94
C TYR A 8 29.41 -15.93 -18.10
N GLU A 9 28.67 -16.52 -19.05
CA GLU A 9 27.98 -15.78 -20.11
C GLU A 9 26.71 -15.08 -19.62
N ALA A 10 25.97 -15.68 -18.68
CA ALA A 10 24.79 -15.04 -18.08
C ALA A 10 25.16 -13.76 -17.31
N ALA A 11 26.33 -13.71 -16.68
CA ALA A 11 26.85 -12.52 -15.98
C ALA A 11 27.20 -11.33 -16.90
N LYS A 12 27.24 -11.52 -18.23
CA LYS A 12 27.45 -10.44 -19.21
C LYS A 12 26.16 -9.72 -19.60
N HIS A 13 24.98 -10.29 -19.34
CA HIS A 13 23.73 -9.63 -19.63
C HIS A 13 23.37 -8.63 -18.52
N PRO A 14 23.27 -7.33 -18.81
CA PRO A 14 23.06 -6.28 -17.80
C PRO A 14 21.83 -6.52 -16.91
N ARG A 15 20.80 -7.18 -17.46
CA ARG A 15 19.57 -7.56 -16.75
C ARG A 15 19.78 -8.71 -15.77
N VAL A 16 20.56 -9.72 -16.12
CA VAL A 16 20.82 -10.88 -15.26
C VAL A 16 21.67 -10.45 -14.07
N SER A 17 22.70 -9.62 -14.31
CA SER A 17 23.55 -9.08 -13.26
C SER A 17 22.77 -8.20 -12.29
N LEU A 18 21.83 -7.39 -12.77
CA LEU A 18 20.91 -6.61 -11.94
C LEU A 18 20.00 -7.51 -11.07
N LEU A 19 19.39 -8.53 -11.66
CA LEU A 19 18.53 -9.46 -10.92
C LEU A 19 19.29 -10.21 -9.83
N MET A 20 20.54 -10.62 -10.12
CA MET A 20 21.41 -11.24 -9.13
C MET A 20 21.79 -10.29 -8.00
N PHE A 21 22.11 -9.03 -8.31
CA PHE A 21 22.38 -8.01 -7.29
C PHE A 21 21.16 -7.80 -6.37
N VAL A 22 19.97 -7.61 -6.95
CA VAL A 22 18.72 -7.45 -6.20
C VAL A 22 18.42 -8.69 -5.34
N ALA A 23 18.69 -9.89 -5.84
CA ALA A 23 18.53 -11.12 -5.07
C ALA A 23 19.48 -11.16 -3.85
N GLY A 24 20.73 -10.71 -4.01
CA GLY A 24 21.67 -10.52 -2.91
C GLY A 24 21.13 -9.56 -1.84
N CYS A 25 20.72 -8.34 -2.25
CA CYS A 25 20.13 -7.37 -1.33
C CYS A 25 18.89 -7.91 -0.61
N ARG A 26 18.05 -8.70 -1.29
CA ARG A 26 16.87 -9.34 -0.67
C ARG A 26 17.27 -10.37 0.39
N SER A 27 18.30 -11.16 0.12
CA SER A 27 18.83 -12.13 1.08
C SER A 27 19.35 -11.41 2.33
N ASP A 28 20.14 -10.35 2.15
CA ASP A 28 20.68 -9.56 3.26
C ASP A 28 19.58 -8.88 4.07
N ALA A 29 18.60 -8.27 3.39
CA ALA A 29 17.43 -7.67 4.02
C ALA A 29 16.59 -8.69 4.80
N ALA A 30 16.47 -9.93 4.30
CA ALA A 30 15.76 -11.00 5.01
C ALA A 30 16.49 -11.41 6.29
N VAL A 31 17.82 -11.63 6.22
CA VAL A 31 18.65 -11.95 7.39
C VAL A 31 18.57 -10.84 8.44
N PHE A 32 18.73 -9.58 8.00
CA PHE A 32 18.59 -8.41 8.86
C PHE A 32 17.21 -8.34 9.51
N SER A 33 16.14 -8.50 8.74
CA SER A 33 14.77 -8.44 9.24
C SER A 33 14.49 -9.54 10.26
N CYS A 34 14.94 -10.77 10.01
CA CYS A 34 14.81 -11.87 10.97
C CYS A 34 15.54 -11.58 12.28
N LYS A 35 16.75 -11.03 12.22
CA LYS A 35 17.52 -10.64 13.41
C LYS A 35 16.79 -9.55 14.18
N ALA A 36 16.39 -8.47 13.51
CA ALA A 36 15.68 -7.35 14.12
C ALA A 36 14.36 -7.77 14.79
N ILE A 37 13.56 -8.65 14.15
CA ILE A 37 12.31 -9.16 14.72
C ILE A 37 12.57 -10.00 15.98
N ARG A 38 13.63 -10.82 15.98
CA ARG A 38 14.00 -11.63 17.16
C ARG A 38 14.46 -10.75 18.32
N GLU A 39 15.28 -9.74 18.02
CA GLU A 39 15.82 -8.83 19.03
C GLU A 39 14.77 -7.86 19.58
N ALA A 40 13.78 -7.47 18.76
CA ALA A 40 12.68 -6.61 19.17
C ALA A 40 11.67 -7.28 20.13
N ASP A 41 11.85 -8.58 20.40
CA ASP A 41 11.00 -9.38 21.28
C ASP A 41 9.50 -9.17 21.02
N VAL A 42 9.15 -9.21 19.73
CA VAL A 42 7.81 -8.90 19.23
C VAL A 42 6.75 -9.76 19.90
N LYS A 43 7.10 -11.00 20.28
CA LYS A 43 6.22 -11.90 21.00
C LYS A 43 5.73 -11.28 22.31
N HIS A 44 6.63 -10.87 23.21
CA HIS A 44 6.23 -10.29 24.49
C HIS A 44 5.51 -8.95 24.32
N VAL A 45 5.83 -8.18 23.28
CA VAL A 45 5.08 -6.95 22.96
C VAL A 45 3.64 -7.28 22.58
N LEU A 46 3.42 -8.30 21.76
CA LEU A 46 2.09 -8.74 21.34
C LEU A 46 1.31 -9.35 22.50
N ASP A 47 1.94 -10.23 23.30
CA ASP A 47 1.30 -10.87 24.46
C ASP A 47 0.80 -9.81 25.44
N ARG A 48 1.65 -8.82 25.80
CA ARG A 48 1.23 -7.70 26.66
C ARG A 48 0.12 -6.85 26.05
N ALA A 49 0.16 -6.61 24.73
CA ALA A 49 -0.89 -5.83 24.07
C ALA A 49 -2.24 -6.55 24.10
N VAL A 50 -2.24 -7.88 23.90
CA VAL A 50 -3.44 -8.71 23.97
C VAL A 50 -3.97 -8.80 25.39
N GLU A 51 -3.10 -9.06 26.37
CA GLU A 51 -3.48 -9.09 27.78
C GLU A 51 -4.08 -7.75 28.23
N SER A 52 -3.45 -6.64 27.85
CA SER A 52 -3.95 -5.29 28.14
C SER A 52 -5.31 -5.03 27.49
N ALA A 53 -5.48 -5.39 26.21
CA ALA A 53 -6.75 -5.25 25.52
C ALA A 53 -7.86 -6.10 26.15
N LEU A 54 -7.56 -7.35 26.53
CA LEU A 54 -8.51 -8.23 27.20
C LEU A 54 -8.89 -7.68 28.58
N HIS A 55 -7.90 -7.18 29.33
CA HIS A 55 -8.14 -6.56 30.62
C HIS A 55 -9.07 -5.35 30.49
N GLN A 56 -8.82 -4.46 29.52
CA GLN A 56 -9.68 -3.31 29.23
C GLN A 56 -11.12 -3.73 28.86
N LEU A 57 -11.27 -4.78 28.06
CA LEU A 57 -12.59 -5.31 27.69
C LEU A 57 -13.33 -5.88 28.91
N THR A 58 -12.63 -6.58 29.82
CA THR A 58 -13.23 -7.19 31.02
C THR A 58 -13.56 -6.18 32.12
N THR A 59 -12.85 -5.06 32.18
CA THR A 59 -13.01 -4.02 33.21
C THR A 59 -13.86 -2.83 32.77
N SER A 60 -14.23 -2.76 31.49
CA SER A 60 -15.05 -1.67 30.96
C SER A 60 -16.46 -1.69 31.56
N ALA A 61 -16.83 -0.64 32.28
CA ALA A 61 -18.16 -0.46 32.86
C ALA A 61 -19.26 -0.19 31.81
N GLU A 62 -18.87 0.25 30.61
CA GLU A 62 -19.78 0.49 29.49
C GLU A 62 -19.40 -0.41 28.32
N THR A 63 -20.32 -1.28 27.91
CA THR A 63 -20.23 -1.99 26.63
C THR A 63 -21.25 -1.34 25.68
N PRO A 64 -20.85 -0.44 24.76
CA PRO A 64 -21.79 0.10 23.80
C PRO A 64 -22.40 -1.06 23.02
N ALA A 65 -23.69 -0.96 22.70
CA ALA A 65 -24.34 -1.94 21.83
C ALA A 65 -23.47 -2.14 20.58
N PHE A 66 -23.08 -3.39 20.33
CA PHE A 66 -22.07 -3.75 19.32
C PHE A 66 -22.39 -3.13 17.95
N GLU A 67 -23.65 -3.14 17.56
CA GLU A 67 -24.13 -2.48 16.34
C GLU A 67 -23.91 -0.97 16.33
N LYS A 68 -24.19 -0.26 17.44
CA LYS A 68 -23.99 1.19 17.56
C LYS A 68 -22.50 1.54 17.42
N PHE A 69 -21.63 0.72 18.02
CA PHE A 69 -20.18 0.86 17.86
C PHE A 69 -19.78 0.71 16.38
N ILE A 70 -20.21 -0.37 15.72
CA ILE A 70 -19.88 -0.62 14.31
C ILE A 70 -20.36 0.53 13.42
N ARG A 71 -21.63 0.94 13.56
CA ARG A 71 -22.21 2.05 12.78
C ARG A 71 -21.43 3.34 12.98
N SER A 72 -21.01 3.64 14.21
CA SER A 72 -20.18 4.81 14.51
C SER A 72 -18.82 4.74 13.82
N ARG A 73 -18.11 3.59 13.87
CA ARG A 73 -16.80 3.42 13.23
C ARG A 73 -16.88 3.51 11.71
N VAL A 74 -17.91 2.93 11.11
CA VAL A 74 -18.17 3.03 9.66
C VAL A 74 -18.44 4.49 9.27
N LEU A 75 -19.30 5.19 10.00
CA LEU A 75 -19.62 6.61 9.73
C LEU A 75 -18.37 7.51 9.80
N VAL A 76 -17.50 7.29 10.80
CA VAL A 76 -16.23 8.02 10.90
C VAL A 76 -15.35 7.76 9.69
N ALA A 77 -15.25 6.52 9.22
CA ALA A 77 -14.47 6.17 8.04
C ALA A 77 -15.06 6.74 6.74
N GLU A 78 -16.38 6.70 6.57
CA GLU A 78 -17.11 7.31 5.45
C GLU A 78 -16.83 8.82 5.39
N ARG A 79 -16.99 9.53 6.51
CA ARG A 79 -16.69 10.98 6.60
C ARG A 79 -15.22 11.29 6.32
N ALA A 80 -14.31 10.45 6.82
CA ALA A 80 -12.87 10.61 6.60
C ALA A 80 -12.49 10.44 5.12
N LEU A 81 -13.13 9.52 4.41
CA LEU A 81 -12.98 9.33 2.97
C LEU A 81 -13.57 10.52 2.21
N GLU A 82 -14.80 10.91 2.52
CA GLU A 82 -15.48 12.03 1.89
C GLU A 82 -14.69 13.34 2.02
N LYS A 83 -14.13 13.62 3.21
CA LYS A 83 -13.25 14.78 3.43
C LYS A 83 -12.01 14.76 2.53
N ARG A 84 -11.38 13.59 2.36
CA ARG A 84 -10.18 13.44 1.51
C ARG A 84 -10.52 13.53 0.03
N LEU A 85 -11.65 12.95 -0.38
CA LEU A 85 -12.18 13.09 -1.74
C LEU A 85 -12.43 14.57 -2.06
N ARG A 86 -13.13 15.29 -1.19
CA ARG A 86 -13.33 16.74 -1.33
C ARG A 86 -12.00 17.47 -1.52
N ARG A 87 -11.03 17.23 -0.63
CA ARG A 87 -9.70 17.86 -0.72
C ARG A 87 -8.95 17.53 -2.00
N ALA A 88 -8.99 16.29 -2.47
CA ALA A 88 -8.33 15.88 -3.70
C ALA A 88 -9.00 16.50 -4.94
N THR A 89 -10.31 16.76 -4.89
CA THR A 89 -11.07 17.35 -6.01
C THR A 89 -11.19 18.87 -6.00
N SER A 90 -10.95 19.54 -4.85
CA SER A 90 -11.23 20.98 -4.68
C SER A 90 -10.13 21.90 -5.22
N HIS A 91 -8.89 21.42 -5.23
CA HIS A 91 -7.77 22.11 -5.86
C HIS A 91 -7.46 21.28 -7.10
N GLY A 92 -7.59 21.85 -8.30
CA GLY A 92 -7.42 21.13 -9.57
C GLY A 92 -6.20 20.19 -9.56
N GLU A 93 -6.30 19.04 -10.25
CA GLU A 93 -5.36 17.90 -10.21
C GLU A 93 -4.40 17.92 -9.01
N ALA A 94 -4.93 17.76 -7.79
CA ALA A 94 -4.06 17.68 -6.62
C ALA A 94 -3.01 16.56 -6.84
N GLY A 95 -1.78 16.78 -6.37
CA GLY A 95 -0.69 15.83 -6.63
C GLY A 95 -0.99 14.41 -6.12
N SER A 96 -0.15 13.45 -6.51
CA SER A 96 -0.27 12.04 -6.12
C SER A 96 -0.45 11.80 -4.61
N ALA A 97 0.05 12.71 -3.76
CA ALA A 97 -0.13 12.66 -2.31
C ALA A 97 -1.60 12.76 -1.86
N ALA A 98 -2.42 13.61 -2.49
CA ALA A 98 -3.84 13.73 -2.14
C ALA A 98 -4.63 12.47 -2.53
N LEU A 99 -4.30 11.90 -3.70
CA LEU A 99 -4.85 10.63 -4.16
C LEU A 99 -4.42 9.45 -3.25
N HIS A 100 -3.18 9.48 -2.74
CA HIS A 100 -2.70 8.50 -1.77
C HIS A 100 -3.50 8.54 -0.46
N GLU A 101 -3.82 9.73 0.05
CA GLU A 101 -4.69 9.86 1.22
C GLU A 101 -6.09 9.30 0.99
N VAL A 102 -6.69 9.58 -0.17
CA VAL A 102 -7.97 8.99 -0.59
C VAL A 102 -7.87 7.46 -0.59
N ARG A 103 -6.79 6.90 -1.14
CA ARG A 103 -6.55 5.45 -1.16
C ARG A 103 -6.50 4.86 0.25
N ILE A 104 -5.77 5.49 1.18
CA ILE A 104 -5.67 5.03 2.57
C ILE A 104 -7.06 5.02 3.23
N ALA A 105 -7.80 6.12 3.10
CA ALA A 105 -9.14 6.21 3.71
C ALA A 105 -10.12 5.21 3.07
N GLY A 106 -10.05 5.02 1.75
CA GLY A 106 -10.83 4.01 1.04
C GLY A 106 -10.51 2.60 1.53
N LYS A 107 -9.23 2.25 1.72
CA LYS A 107 -8.83 0.96 2.30
C LYS A 107 -9.39 0.76 3.70
N ARG A 108 -9.27 1.78 4.56
CA ARG A 108 -9.82 1.72 5.93
C ARG A 108 -11.33 1.47 5.93
N LEU A 109 -12.09 2.19 5.10
CA LEU A 109 -13.53 1.96 4.97
C LEU A 109 -13.83 0.56 4.46
N ARG A 110 -13.15 0.11 3.39
CA ARG A 110 -13.35 -1.23 2.85
C ARG A 110 -13.06 -2.32 3.89
N TYR A 111 -11.96 -2.22 4.63
CA TYR A 111 -11.63 -3.20 5.67
C TYR A 111 -12.66 -3.25 6.78
N LEU A 112 -13.20 -2.10 7.21
CA LEU A 112 -14.30 -2.08 8.19
C LEU A 112 -15.56 -2.76 7.64
N LEU A 113 -15.93 -2.47 6.38
CA LEU A 113 -17.11 -3.06 5.75
C LEU A 113 -16.94 -4.58 5.51
N GLU A 114 -15.75 -5.04 5.13
CA GLU A 114 -15.45 -6.47 4.96
C GLU A 114 -15.44 -7.19 6.31
N PHE A 115 -14.76 -6.62 7.32
CA PHE A 115 -14.63 -7.20 8.65
C PHE A 115 -15.99 -7.33 9.36
N PHE A 116 -16.81 -6.28 9.31
CA PHE A 116 -18.14 -6.29 9.94
C PHE A 116 -19.25 -6.75 8.99
N SER A 117 -18.93 -7.34 7.82
CA SER A 117 -19.93 -7.81 6.86
C SER A 117 -20.97 -8.80 7.41
N PRO A 118 -20.69 -9.65 8.42
CA PRO A 118 -21.73 -10.50 9.00
C PRO A 118 -22.78 -9.73 9.82
N VAL A 119 -22.43 -8.53 10.29
CA VAL A 119 -23.27 -7.67 11.14
C VAL A 119 -23.88 -6.51 10.34
N LEU A 120 -23.21 -6.12 9.26
CA LEU A 120 -23.66 -5.07 8.34
C LEU A 120 -24.45 -5.72 7.19
N ASP A 121 -25.71 -5.33 7.02
CA ASP A 121 -26.61 -5.86 5.98
C ASP A 121 -26.02 -5.91 4.57
N ILE A 122 -26.62 -6.76 3.73
CA ILE A 122 -26.27 -7.06 2.33
C ILE A 122 -26.06 -5.80 1.47
N GLY A 123 -26.68 -4.67 1.82
CA GLY A 123 -26.57 -3.38 1.13
C GLY A 123 -25.16 -2.78 1.03
N ARG A 124 -24.17 -3.33 1.75
CA ARG A 124 -22.77 -2.84 1.67
C ARG A 124 -21.93 -3.53 0.60
N ARG A 125 -22.40 -4.63 -0.02
CA ARG A 125 -21.64 -5.36 -1.06
C ARG A 125 -21.31 -4.50 -2.27
N GLU A 126 -22.28 -3.72 -2.77
CA GLU A 126 -22.07 -2.82 -3.92
C GLU A 126 -21.11 -1.68 -3.56
N THR A 127 -21.17 -1.17 -2.34
CA THR A 127 -20.20 -0.18 -1.85
C THR A 127 -18.79 -0.76 -1.78
N ILE A 128 -18.61 -2.00 -1.30
CA ILE A 128 -17.31 -2.67 -1.31
C ILE A 128 -16.80 -2.84 -2.75
N LYS A 129 -17.67 -3.24 -3.70
CA LYS A 129 -17.31 -3.40 -5.12
C LYS A 129 -16.81 -2.08 -5.73
N ARG A 130 -17.54 -0.97 -5.52
CA ARG A 130 -17.12 0.37 -5.98
C ARG A 130 -15.82 0.84 -5.33
N LEU A 131 -15.62 0.55 -4.04
CA LEU A 131 -14.37 0.85 -3.34
C LEU A 131 -13.20 0.05 -3.91
N LYS A 132 -13.39 -1.22 -4.29
CA LYS A 132 -12.34 -2.03 -4.93
C LYS A 132 -11.94 -1.45 -6.29
N ALA A 133 -12.90 -1.19 -7.16
CA ALA A 133 -12.62 -0.61 -8.48
C ALA A 133 -11.86 0.73 -8.39
N THR A 134 -12.27 1.62 -7.49
CA THR A 134 -11.54 2.87 -7.24
C THR A 134 -10.12 2.62 -6.69
N GLN A 135 -9.98 1.62 -5.82
CA GLN A 135 -8.69 1.28 -5.21
C GLN A 135 -7.72 0.65 -6.19
N ASP A 136 -8.19 -0.07 -7.21
CA ASP A 136 -7.34 -0.68 -8.23
C ASP A 136 -6.57 0.42 -8.99
N GLU A 137 -7.29 1.42 -9.51
CA GLU A 137 -6.70 2.58 -10.20
C GLU A 137 -5.73 3.39 -9.29
N LEU A 138 -6.13 3.65 -8.04
CA LEU A 138 -5.26 4.32 -7.07
C LEU A 138 -4.07 3.46 -6.64
N GLY A 139 -4.20 2.14 -6.72
CA GLY A 139 -3.14 1.16 -6.47
C GLY A 139 -2.08 1.24 -7.54
N GLU A 140 -2.47 1.20 -8.81
CA GLU A 140 -1.52 1.27 -9.92
C GLU A 140 -0.77 2.62 -9.95
N LEU A 141 -1.42 3.74 -9.60
CA LEU A 141 -0.74 5.02 -9.41
C LEU A 141 0.30 4.95 -8.28
N ASN A 142 -0.07 4.36 -7.14
CA ASN A 142 0.82 4.21 -6.01
C ASN A 142 2.06 3.37 -6.37
N ASP A 143 1.89 2.32 -7.15
CA ASP A 143 2.98 1.43 -7.55
C ASP A 143 3.97 2.13 -8.48
N VAL A 144 3.48 2.96 -9.41
CA VAL A 144 4.35 3.80 -10.25
C VAL A 144 5.12 4.83 -9.42
N VAL A 145 4.43 5.54 -8.50
CA VAL A 145 5.07 6.54 -7.63
C VAL A 145 6.14 5.90 -6.74
N ALA A 146 5.84 4.74 -6.14
CA ALA A 146 6.79 4.02 -5.31
C ALA A 146 7.98 3.49 -6.12
N SER A 147 7.72 2.96 -7.32
CA SER A 147 8.78 2.46 -8.20
C SER A 147 9.71 3.58 -8.68
N GLU A 148 9.16 4.75 -9.03
CA GLU A 148 9.95 5.93 -9.43
C GLU A 148 10.86 6.36 -8.28
N ALA A 149 10.32 6.46 -7.06
CA ALA A 149 11.09 6.84 -5.88
C ALA A 149 12.20 5.83 -5.57
N LEU A 150 11.90 4.52 -5.59
CA LEU A 150 12.89 3.47 -5.37
C LEU A 150 14.02 3.49 -6.42
N LEU A 151 13.69 3.72 -7.70
CA LEU A 151 14.72 3.82 -8.74
C LEU A 151 15.54 5.10 -8.63
N GLN A 152 14.98 6.21 -8.16
CA GLN A 152 15.75 7.42 -7.89
C GLN A 152 16.71 7.24 -6.72
N GLU A 153 16.27 6.56 -5.66
CA GLU A 153 17.05 6.38 -4.43
C GLU A 153 18.14 5.32 -4.59
N TYR A 154 17.81 4.15 -5.16
CA TYR A 154 18.71 3.01 -5.25
C TYR A 154 19.32 2.81 -6.64
N GLY A 155 18.77 3.48 -7.66
CA GLY A 155 19.25 3.46 -9.05
C GLY A 155 20.75 3.61 -9.24
N PRO A 156 21.40 4.58 -8.58
CA PRO A 156 22.84 4.79 -8.71
C PRO A 156 23.70 3.57 -8.33
N GLN A 157 23.19 2.68 -7.47
CA GLN A 157 23.92 1.48 -7.02
C GLN A 157 24.00 0.39 -8.09
N PHE A 158 23.19 0.47 -9.15
CA PHE A 158 23.11 -0.56 -10.18
C PHE A 158 24.17 -0.43 -11.29
N GLY A 159 24.98 0.64 -11.28
CA GLY A 159 26.06 0.86 -12.27
C GLY A 159 25.59 1.07 -13.72
N GLN A 160 24.28 1.17 -13.97
CA GLN A 160 23.65 1.30 -15.30
C GLN A 160 22.85 2.59 -15.40
N ARG A 161 23.53 3.74 -15.26
CA ARG A 161 22.90 5.06 -15.12
C ARG A 161 21.93 5.40 -16.25
N GLU A 162 22.31 5.19 -17.51
CA GLU A 162 21.44 5.50 -18.66
C GLU A 162 20.14 4.69 -18.66
N MET A 163 20.21 3.40 -18.31
CA MET A 163 19.02 2.55 -18.21
C MET A 163 18.11 2.97 -17.05
N VAL A 164 18.71 3.35 -15.91
CA VAL A 164 17.98 3.85 -14.75
C VAL A 164 17.28 5.17 -15.08
N ASP A 165 17.99 6.11 -15.71
CA ASP A 165 17.44 7.41 -16.10
C ASP A 165 16.28 7.26 -17.10
N ALA A 166 16.42 6.36 -18.09
CA ALA A 166 15.35 6.02 -19.02
C ALA A 166 14.13 5.40 -18.31
N ALA A 167 14.35 4.51 -17.34
CA ALA A 167 13.27 3.90 -16.56
C ALA A 167 12.55 4.92 -15.66
N VAL A 168 13.29 5.82 -15.02
CA VAL A 168 12.73 6.93 -14.22
C VAL A 168 11.90 7.85 -15.09
N SER A 169 12.40 8.23 -16.28
CA SER A 169 11.65 9.05 -17.25
C SER A 169 10.35 8.35 -17.69
N TYR A 170 10.40 7.06 -17.99
CA TYR A 170 9.20 6.27 -18.31
C TYR A 170 8.18 6.27 -17.17
N LEU A 171 8.61 6.02 -15.93
CA LEU A 171 7.72 6.01 -14.76
C LEU A 171 7.13 7.39 -14.48
N HIS A 172 7.90 8.45 -14.71
CA HIS A 172 7.44 9.82 -14.59
C HIS A 172 6.26 10.13 -15.54
N ASP A 173 6.35 9.68 -16.79
CA ASP A 173 5.27 9.83 -17.77
C ASP A 173 4.06 8.95 -17.45
N GLN A 174 4.29 7.72 -16.99
CA GLN A 174 3.22 6.85 -16.49
C GLN A 174 2.49 7.48 -15.30
N LYS A 175 3.22 8.10 -14.37
CA LYS A 175 2.64 8.79 -13.21
C LYS A 175 1.65 9.87 -13.65
N LYS A 176 2.03 10.73 -14.61
CA LYS A 176 1.13 11.78 -15.14
C LYS A 176 -0.16 11.19 -15.70
N ARG A 177 -0.05 10.16 -16.55
CA ARG A 177 -1.22 9.48 -17.14
C ARG A 177 -2.13 8.86 -16.08
N ARG A 178 -1.53 8.24 -15.05
CA ARG A 178 -2.27 7.58 -13.97
C ARG A 178 -2.92 8.55 -13.00
N VAL A 179 -2.29 9.70 -12.72
CA VAL A 179 -2.94 10.78 -11.96
C VAL A 179 -4.21 11.22 -12.67
N HIS A 180 -4.14 11.44 -13.98
CA HIS A 180 -5.30 11.83 -14.78
C HIS A 180 -6.43 10.78 -14.72
N ARG A 181 -6.12 9.50 -14.97
CA ARG A 181 -7.08 8.38 -14.88
C ARG A 181 -7.69 8.22 -13.48
N ALA A 182 -6.89 8.39 -12.43
CA ALA A 182 -7.38 8.35 -11.06
C ALA A 182 -8.42 9.46 -10.83
N TYR A 183 -8.18 10.67 -11.31
CA TYR A 183 -9.16 11.76 -11.22
C TYR A 183 -10.43 11.51 -12.02
N GLU A 184 -10.33 10.94 -13.23
CA GLU A 184 -11.52 10.54 -14.00
C GLU A 184 -12.37 9.50 -13.25
N THR A 185 -11.71 8.49 -12.67
CA THR A 185 -12.36 7.43 -11.90
C THR A 185 -13.08 7.99 -10.68
N LEU A 186 -12.44 8.90 -9.95
CA LEU A 186 -13.05 9.57 -8.79
C LEU A 186 -14.23 10.46 -9.18
N ARG A 187 -14.23 11.07 -10.37
CA ARG A 187 -15.36 11.86 -10.88
C ARG A 187 -16.55 10.98 -11.29
N ARG A 188 -16.30 9.81 -11.89
CA ARG A 188 -17.33 8.84 -12.30
C ARG A 188 -17.95 8.07 -11.13
N SER A 189 -17.24 8.01 -10.01
CA SER A 189 -17.67 7.27 -8.81
C SER A 189 -18.47 8.13 -7.81
N ARG A 190 -18.72 9.41 -8.12
CA ARG A 190 -19.68 10.27 -7.41
C ARG A 190 -21.10 9.98 -7.86
#